data_AF-A0A7R9BD43-F1
#
_entry.id   AF-A0A7R9BD43-F1
#
_cell.length_a   1.000
_cell.length_b   1.000
_cell.length_c   1.000
_cell.angle_alpha   90.00
_cell.angle_beta   90.00
_cell.angle_gamma   90.00
#
_symmetry.space_group_name_H-M   'P 1'
#
loop_
_entity.id
_entity.type
_entity.pdbx_description
1 polymer ?
#
loop_
_entity_poly.entity_id
_entity_poly.type
_entity_poly.pdbx_seq_one_letter_code
_entity_poly.pdbx_strand_id
1 'polypeptide(L)'
;MGHDVYRCEVTVLYSRGLPVVTAPLPSRAEKCQFTLLPVSNTVGDFLHMLSVEDKGIDRAAIYSVDGIRISSQTTVEALMEHDFDLIINDVKYRVHTPEKERLSQEELTNLSQLRNLIASLYEGLQIDQHQLQKERQLLAKLETIQRDLAPLEKRNLDMARKSSGQTTVLTWLGLGFMAVQFGILARLTWWEYSWDIMEPVTYFVTYGTAMAAYAYFVLTRQEYLLPDARDRQFLNFFHKYAKRYGLDVEKYNTLQQERSAVEAELLRLRDPLQLKLAPKTLEAPLPADFPRDILSPVRRELLSPGKQADTGSG
;
A
#
# COMPACT_ATOMS: atom_id res chain seq x y z
N MET A 1 27.94 -20.82 57.37
CA MET A 1 29.15 -20.23 56.76
C MET A 1 28.89 -20.10 55.27
N GLY A 2 28.94 -18.88 54.76
CA GLY A 2 28.58 -18.49 53.39
C GLY A 2 28.01 -17.08 53.43
N HIS A 3 28.85 -16.07 53.60
CA HIS A 3 28.43 -14.68 53.44
C HIS A 3 28.14 -14.48 51.94
N ASP A 4 26.86 -14.42 51.55
CA ASP A 4 26.47 -13.97 50.22
C ASP A 4 26.89 -12.49 50.09
N VAL A 5 28.01 -12.25 49.41
CA VAL A 5 28.53 -10.89 49.16
C VAL A 5 27.74 -10.31 47.99
N TYR A 6 26.70 -9.54 48.30
CA TYR A 6 25.96 -8.76 47.31
C TYR A 6 26.83 -7.60 46.81
N ARG A 7 26.96 -7.44 45.48
CA ARG A 7 27.58 -6.26 44.87
C ARG A 7 26.50 -5.27 44.42
N CYS A 8 26.55 -4.04 44.93
CA CYS A 8 25.63 -2.95 44.56
C CYS A 8 26.12 -2.17 43.33
N GLU A 9 26.46 -2.85 42.23
CA GLU A 9 27.00 -2.21 41.02
C GLU A 9 25.98 -2.04 39.90
N VAL A 10 24.80 -2.66 40.01
CA VAL A 10 23.71 -2.59 39.03
C VAL A 10 22.68 -1.55 39.49
N THR A 11 22.35 -0.61 38.61
CA THR A 11 21.38 0.46 38.91
C THR A 11 20.32 0.56 37.83
N VAL A 12 19.08 0.85 38.22
CA VAL A 12 17.96 1.06 37.31
C VAL A 12 17.52 2.52 37.43
N LEU A 13 17.47 3.22 36.30
CA LEU A 13 17.05 4.61 36.22
C LEU A 13 15.96 4.76 35.15
N TYR A 14 14.94 5.57 35.42
CA TYR A 14 13.97 5.93 34.40
C TYR A 14 14.47 7.14 33.61
N SER A 15 14.82 6.94 32.34
CA SER A 15 15.14 8.01 31.41
C SER A 15 14.02 8.14 30.39
N ARG A 16 13.34 9.30 30.38
CA ARG A 16 12.20 9.58 29.48
C ARG A 16 11.06 8.55 29.58
N GLY A 17 10.81 8.03 30.78
CA GLY A 17 9.74 7.04 31.02
C GLY A 17 10.11 5.59 30.66
N LEU A 18 11.34 5.32 30.21
CA LEU A 18 11.84 3.97 29.93
C LEU A 18 12.84 3.54 31.02
N PRO A 19 12.76 2.29 31.51
CA PRO A 19 13.74 1.74 32.43
C PRO A 19 15.06 1.49 31.71
N VAL A 20 16.12 2.14 32.20
CA VAL A 20 17.50 1.97 31.78
C VAL A 20 18.24 1.21 32.87
N VAL A 21 18.66 -0.02 32.57
CA VAL A 21 19.40 -0.89 33.48
C VAL A 21 20.89 -0.77 33.18
N THR A 22 21.67 -0.31 34.14
CA THR A 22 23.14 -0.26 34.04
C THR A 22 23.72 -1.49 34.72
N ALA A 23 24.35 -2.40 33.95
CA ALA A 23 24.97 -3.62 34.46
C ALA A 23 26.46 -3.72 34.10
N PRO A 24 27.32 -4.23 35.00
CA PRO A 24 28.73 -4.47 34.70
C PRO A 24 28.90 -5.72 33.82
N LEU A 25 29.73 -5.63 32.79
CA LEU A 25 30.07 -6.76 31.92
C LEU A 25 31.34 -7.47 32.45
N PRO A 26 31.29 -8.79 32.71
CA PRO A 26 32.38 -9.52 33.35
C PRO A 26 33.67 -9.60 32.54
N SER A 27 33.60 -9.62 31.20
CA SER A 27 34.81 -9.79 30.36
C SER A 27 35.68 -8.54 30.26
N ARG A 28 35.06 -7.36 30.29
CA ARG A 28 35.73 -6.07 30.03
C ARG A 28 35.80 -5.14 31.23
N ALA A 29 35.13 -5.50 32.34
CA ALA A 29 35.02 -4.67 33.53
C ALA A 29 34.48 -3.26 33.24
N GLU A 30 33.61 -3.12 32.24
CA GLU A 30 32.92 -1.88 31.89
C GLU A 30 31.43 -1.95 32.23
N LYS A 31 30.81 -0.79 32.46
CA LYS A 31 29.37 -0.70 32.74
C LYS A 31 28.62 -0.42 31.44
N CYS A 32 27.66 -1.28 31.09
CA CYS A 32 26.81 -1.12 29.92
C CYS A 32 25.38 -0.75 30.34
N GLN A 33 24.72 0.10 29.54
CA GLN A 33 23.35 0.56 29.78
C GLN A 33 22.39 -0.11 28.78
N PHE A 34 21.35 -0.76 29.29
CA PHE A 34 20.32 -1.41 28.52
C PHE A 34 19.00 -0.65 28.68
N THR A 35 18.45 -0.14 27.58
CA THR A 35 17.13 0.51 27.58
C THR A 35 16.07 -0.53 27.24
N LEU A 36 15.11 -0.73 28.14
CA LEU A 36 14.07 -1.75 27.98
C LEU A 36 12.69 -1.13 27.77
N LEU A 37 11.85 -1.78 26.96
CA LEU A 37 10.45 -1.40 26.72
C LEU A 37 9.55 -2.18 27.71
N PRO A 38 8.87 -1.53 28.68
CA PRO A 38 8.13 -2.23 29.74
C PRO A 38 7.06 -3.21 29.26
N VAL A 39 6.36 -2.86 28.17
CA VAL A 39 5.22 -3.63 27.63
C VAL A 39 5.65 -4.63 26.56
N SER A 40 6.66 -4.28 25.76
CA SER A 40 7.06 -5.09 24.61
C SER A 40 8.19 -6.07 24.92
N ASN A 41 9.07 -5.76 25.87
CA ASN A 41 10.21 -6.61 26.21
C ASN A 41 9.91 -7.51 27.40
N THR A 42 10.47 -8.71 27.32
CA THR A 42 10.44 -9.71 28.38
C THR A 42 11.79 -9.82 29.08
N VAL A 43 11.81 -10.48 30.23
CA VAL A 43 13.04 -10.83 30.95
C VAL A 43 13.98 -11.67 30.06
N GLY A 44 13.42 -12.54 29.22
CA GLY A 44 14.18 -13.33 28.26
C GLY A 44 14.91 -12.46 27.24
N ASP A 45 14.25 -11.42 26.73
CA ASP A 45 14.87 -10.47 25.79
C ASP A 45 16.01 -9.71 26.45
N PHE A 46 15.83 -9.28 27.70
CA PHE A 46 16.88 -8.61 28.46
C PHE A 46 18.09 -9.52 28.73
N LEU A 47 17.85 -10.77 29.15
CA LEU A 47 18.93 -11.76 29.34
C LEU A 47 19.65 -12.08 28.03
N HIS A 48 18.90 -12.13 26.92
CA HIS A 48 19.46 -12.30 25.59
C HIS A 48 20.34 -11.11 25.20
N MET A 49 19.87 -9.87 25.41
CA MET A 49 20.67 -8.65 25.19
C MET A 49 21.99 -8.67 25.97
N LEU A 50 21.96 -9.08 27.24
CA LEU A 50 23.16 -9.25 28.06
C LEU A 50 24.14 -10.28 27.46
N SER A 51 23.64 -11.45 27.05
CA SER A 51 24.47 -12.52 26.47
C SER A 51 25.06 -12.17 25.10
N VAL A 52 24.37 -11.32 24.32
CA VAL A 52 24.84 -10.86 23.01
C VAL A 52 25.95 -9.81 23.18
N GLU A 53 25.81 -8.92 24.15
CA GLU A 53 26.77 -7.85 24.40
C GLU A 53 28.09 -8.39 24.98
N ASP A 54 28.02 -9.34 25.92
CA ASP A 54 29.21 -9.99 26.49
C ASP A 54 29.14 -11.52 26.36
N LYS A 55 29.93 -12.05 25.42
CA LYS A 55 30.09 -13.49 25.19
C LYS A 55 30.77 -14.23 26.34
N GLY A 56 31.34 -13.53 27.32
CA GLY A 56 31.85 -14.15 28.54
C GLY A 56 30.75 -14.47 29.55
N ILE A 57 29.50 -14.09 29.30
CA ILE A 57 28.35 -14.46 30.13
C ILE A 57 27.84 -15.84 29.72
N ASP A 58 28.25 -16.87 30.46
CA ASP A 58 27.79 -18.25 30.25
C ASP A 58 26.43 -18.50 30.90
N ARG A 59 26.16 -17.84 32.04
CA ARG A 59 24.93 -18.02 32.81
C ARG A 59 24.43 -16.68 33.35
N ALA A 60 23.28 -16.24 32.84
CA ALA A 60 22.53 -15.11 33.37
C ALA A 60 21.11 -15.53 33.75
N ALA A 61 20.67 -15.19 34.95
CA ALA A 61 19.32 -15.46 35.43
C ALA A 61 18.86 -14.41 36.44
N ILE A 62 17.56 -14.18 36.47
CA ILE A 62 16.92 -13.24 37.41
C ILE A 62 16.14 -14.03 38.45
N TYR A 63 16.31 -13.65 39.71
CA TYR A 63 15.63 -14.21 40.87
C TYR A 63 14.89 -13.12 41.62
N SER A 64 13.78 -13.48 42.25
CA SER A 64 13.14 -12.65 43.27
C SER A 64 14.01 -12.60 44.53
N VAL A 65 13.73 -11.62 45.39
CA VAL A 65 14.30 -11.48 46.74
C VAL A 65 14.21 -12.77 47.56
N ASP A 66 13.16 -13.56 47.33
CA ASP A 66 12.90 -14.81 48.03
C ASP A 66 13.72 -16.00 47.47
N GLY A 67 14.59 -15.76 46.49
CA GLY A 67 15.40 -16.80 45.85
C GLY A 67 14.66 -17.63 44.79
N ILE A 68 13.47 -17.19 44.36
CA ILE A 68 12.66 -17.85 43.32
C ILE A 68 13.05 -17.34 41.94
N ARG A 69 13.31 -18.22 40.97
CA ARG A 69 13.66 -17.84 39.59
C ARG A 69 12.45 -17.22 38.87
N ILE A 70 12.66 -16.06 38.25
CA ILE A 70 11.64 -15.37 37.44
C ILE A 70 11.65 -15.95 36.00
N SER A 71 10.45 -16.15 35.44
CA SER A 71 10.28 -16.70 34.08
C SER A 71 10.82 -15.74 33.01
N SER A 72 11.42 -16.30 31.96
CA SER A 72 11.84 -15.54 30.78
C SER A 72 10.71 -14.82 30.06
N GLN A 73 9.45 -15.27 30.21
CA GLN A 73 8.28 -14.62 29.58
C GLN A 73 7.70 -13.47 30.41
N THR A 74 8.21 -13.25 31.63
CA THR A 74 7.74 -12.15 32.48
C THR A 74 8.05 -10.83 31.78
N THR A 75 7.09 -9.93 31.70
CA THR A 75 7.28 -8.58 31.14
C THR A 75 8.23 -7.77 32.02
N VAL A 76 9.02 -6.88 31.41
CA VAL A 76 9.89 -5.97 32.16
C VAL A 76 9.08 -5.08 33.10
N GLU A 77 7.85 -4.70 32.74
CA GLU A 77 6.96 -3.94 33.63
C GLU A 77 6.72 -4.64 34.98
N ALA A 78 6.28 -5.91 34.95
CA ALA A 78 6.04 -6.71 36.15
C ALA A 78 7.34 -6.99 36.94
N LEU A 79 8.48 -7.15 36.26
CA LEU A 79 9.77 -7.32 36.94
C LEU A 79 10.15 -6.07 37.76
N MET A 80 9.82 -4.88 37.25
CA MET A 80 10.20 -3.60 37.88
C MET A 80 9.26 -3.18 39.02
N GLU A 81 8.29 -4.02 39.41
CA GLU A 81 7.40 -3.77 40.55
C GLU A 81 8.04 -4.07 41.91
N HIS A 82 9.03 -4.97 41.91
CA HIS A 82 9.73 -5.45 43.09
C HIS A 82 11.23 -5.49 42.84
N ASP A 83 12.01 -5.35 43.91
CA ASP A 83 13.45 -5.57 43.85
C ASP A 83 13.75 -7.01 43.42
N PHE A 84 14.83 -7.19 42.67
CA PHE A 84 15.23 -8.50 42.15
C PHE A 84 16.75 -8.70 42.19
N ASP A 85 17.16 -9.95 42.16
CA ASP A 85 18.55 -10.37 42.11
C ASP A 85 18.93 -10.80 40.69
N LEU A 86 19.91 -10.13 40.10
CA LEU A 86 20.49 -10.50 38.82
C LEU A 86 21.76 -11.33 39.09
N ILE A 87 21.79 -12.56 38.60
CA ILE A 87 22.95 -13.45 38.73
C ILE A 87 23.65 -13.55 37.38
N ILE A 88 24.93 -13.21 37.33
CA ILE A 88 25.81 -13.32 36.15
C ILE A 88 27.06 -14.12 36.54
N ASN A 89 27.29 -15.29 35.93
CA ASN A 89 28.49 -16.12 36.13
C ASN A 89 28.91 -16.30 37.60
N ASP A 90 27.93 -16.56 38.48
CA ASP A 90 28.09 -16.75 39.94
C ASP A 90 28.22 -15.47 40.80
N VAL A 91 28.17 -14.28 40.19
CA VAL A 91 28.06 -13.01 40.92
C VAL A 91 26.59 -12.62 41.05
N LYS A 92 26.14 -12.40 42.30
CA LYS A 92 24.79 -11.90 42.62
C LYS A 92 24.79 -10.38 42.74
N TYR A 93 23.99 -9.72 41.91
CA TYR A 93 23.75 -8.28 41.95
C TYR A 93 22.36 -8.00 42.49
N ARG A 94 22.29 -7.21 43.56
CA ARG A 94 21.02 -6.74 44.11
C ARG A 94 20.57 -5.52 43.33
N VAL A 95 19.43 -5.62 42.64
CA VAL A 95 18.88 -4.53 41.84
C VAL A 95 17.71 -3.90 42.58
N HIS A 96 17.90 -2.66 43.02
CA HIS A 96 16.82 -1.86 43.60
C HIS A 96 16.07 -1.12 42.51
N THR A 97 14.78 -1.39 42.41
CA THR A 97 13.91 -0.75 41.41
C THR A 97 13.37 0.57 41.99
N PRO A 98 13.53 1.71 41.31
CA PRO A 98 12.95 2.96 41.79
C PRO A 98 11.42 2.87 41.78
N GLU A 99 10.78 3.32 42.85
CA GLU A 99 9.32 3.37 42.93
C GLU A 99 8.77 4.23 41.79
N LYS A 100 8.03 3.61 40.86
CA LYS A 100 7.21 4.37 39.91
C LYS A 100 6.19 5.17 40.73
N GLU A 101 5.94 6.43 40.37
CA GLU A 101 4.75 7.17 40.83
C GLU A 101 3.52 6.33 40.49
N ARG A 102 3.04 5.58 41.48
CA ARG A 102 1.79 4.84 41.37
C ARG A 102 0.69 5.89 41.41
N LEU A 103 -0.12 5.92 40.35
CA LEU A 103 -1.43 6.58 40.41
C LEU A 103 -2.12 6.13 41.70
N SER A 104 -2.66 7.08 42.44
CA SER A 104 -3.33 6.80 43.71
C SER A 104 -4.43 5.75 43.52
N GLN A 105 -4.72 4.94 44.54
CA GLN A 105 -5.79 3.94 44.45
C GLN A 105 -7.13 4.57 44.02
N GLU A 106 -7.37 5.81 44.43
CA GLU A 106 -8.53 6.60 44.01
C GLU A 106 -8.52 6.88 42.49
N GLU A 107 -7.41 7.33 41.92
CA GLU A 107 -7.27 7.53 40.47
C GLU A 107 -7.43 6.23 39.69
N LEU A 108 -6.89 5.11 40.20
CA LEU A 108 -7.05 3.79 39.59
C LEU A 108 -8.52 3.36 39.57
N THR A 109 -9.24 3.58 40.68
CA THR A 109 -10.67 3.27 40.76
C THR A 109 -11.48 4.16 39.82
N ASN A 110 -11.17 5.46 39.74
CA ASN A 110 -11.84 6.40 38.82
C ASN A 110 -11.64 5.99 37.35
N LEU A 111 -10.42 5.63 36.96
CA LEU A 111 -10.12 5.14 35.61
C LEU A 111 -10.86 3.83 35.30
N SER A 112 -10.95 2.92 36.28
CA SER A 112 -11.69 1.66 36.11
C SER A 112 -13.20 1.90 35.92
N GLN A 113 -13.77 2.85 36.65
CA GLN A 113 -15.17 3.26 36.51
C GLN A 113 -15.41 3.92 35.15
N LEU A 114 -14.51 4.82 34.72
CA LEU A 114 -14.57 5.45 33.40
C LEU A 114 -14.50 4.39 32.29
N ARG A 115 -13.60 3.41 32.41
CA ARG A 115 -13.51 2.27 31.47
C ARG A 115 -14.81 1.48 31.41
N ASN A 116 -15.41 1.19 32.56
CA ASN A 116 -16.65 0.42 32.62
C ASN A 116 -17.85 1.21 32.08
N LEU A 117 -17.90 2.54 32.31
CA LEU A 117 -18.93 3.41 31.74
C LEU A 117 -18.79 3.53 30.22
N ILE A 118 -17.55 3.65 29.71
CA ILE A 118 -17.27 3.59 28.28
C ILE A 118 -17.70 2.23 27.73
N ALA A 119 -17.31 1.11 28.36
CA ALA A 119 -17.71 -0.22 27.91
C ALA A 119 -19.24 -0.40 27.88
N SER A 120 -19.94 0.07 28.92
CA SER A 120 -21.40 0.04 29.00
C SER A 120 -22.06 0.93 27.94
N LEU A 121 -21.48 2.10 27.63
CA LEU A 121 -21.91 2.92 26.49
C LEU A 121 -21.65 2.22 25.15
N TYR A 122 -20.49 1.61 24.95
CA TYR A 122 -20.16 0.87 23.73
C TYR A 122 -21.14 -0.30 23.51
N GLU A 123 -21.52 -1.00 24.58
CA GLU A 123 -22.52 -2.06 24.58
C GLU A 123 -23.95 -1.52 24.35
N GLY A 124 -24.31 -0.42 25.01
CA GLY A 124 -25.61 0.24 24.88
C GLY A 124 -25.83 0.91 23.52
N LEU A 125 -24.77 1.41 22.88
CA LEU A 125 -24.79 1.96 21.52
C LEU A 125 -24.71 0.88 20.43
N GLN A 126 -24.56 -0.40 20.79
CA GLN A 126 -24.47 -1.54 19.86
C GLN A 126 -23.59 -1.25 18.65
N ILE A 127 -22.41 -0.66 18.88
CA ILE A 127 -21.56 -0.13 17.80
C ILE A 127 -21.24 -1.24 16.79
N ASP A 128 -20.98 -2.47 17.25
CA ASP A 128 -20.73 -3.61 16.37
C ASP A 128 -21.92 -3.93 15.45
N GLN A 129 -23.14 -3.87 15.97
CA GLN A 129 -24.34 -4.10 15.15
C GLN A 129 -24.54 -2.98 14.13
N HIS A 130 -24.33 -1.73 14.54
CA HIS A 130 -24.41 -0.58 13.65
C HIS A 130 -23.36 -0.66 12.53
N GLN A 131 -22.12 -1.07 12.85
CA GLN A 131 -21.06 -1.24 11.85
C GLN A 131 -21.39 -2.38 10.88
N LEU A 132 -21.90 -3.51 11.37
CA LEU A 132 -22.32 -4.64 10.52
C LEU A 132 -23.49 -4.26 9.62
N GLN A 133 -24.46 -3.51 10.13
CA GLN A 133 -25.57 -2.99 9.32
C GLN A 133 -25.07 -2.03 8.25
N LYS A 134 -24.14 -1.13 8.59
CA LYS A 134 -23.53 -0.20 7.65
C LYS A 134 -22.75 -0.93 6.55
N GLU A 135 -21.99 -1.97 6.90
CA GLU A 135 -21.30 -2.82 5.93
C GLU A 135 -22.28 -3.48 4.95
N ARG A 136 -23.36 -4.09 5.47
CA ARG A 136 -24.41 -4.71 4.64
C ARG A 136 -25.07 -3.71 3.70
N GLN A 137 -25.32 -2.49 4.17
CA GLN A 137 -25.89 -1.42 3.34
C GLN A 137 -24.91 -1.00 2.24
N LEU A 138 -23.62 -0.88 2.53
CA LEU A 138 -22.59 -0.54 1.53
C LEU A 138 -22.44 -1.64 0.49
N LEU A 139 -22.45 -2.91 0.91
CA LEU A 139 -22.42 -4.06 -0.01
C LEU A 139 -23.65 -4.09 -0.92
N ALA A 140 -24.84 -3.89 -0.37
CA ALA A 140 -26.07 -3.84 -1.16
C ALA A 140 -26.04 -2.69 -2.18
N LYS A 141 -25.56 -1.51 -1.78
CA LYS A 141 -25.37 -0.37 -2.70
C LYS A 141 -24.38 -0.71 -3.81
N LEU A 142 -23.26 -1.35 -3.48
CA LEU A 142 -22.25 -1.77 -4.46
C LEU A 142 -22.84 -2.74 -5.48
N GLU A 143 -23.63 -3.72 -5.04
CA GLU A 143 -24.32 -4.68 -5.92
C GLU A 143 -25.28 -3.96 -6.87
N THR A 144 -26.08 -3.00 -6.36
CA THR A 144 -26.98 -2.21 -7.22
C THR A 144 -26.23 -1.38 -8.26
N ILE A 145 -25.12 -0.72 -7.88
CA ILE A 145 -24.30 0.07 -8.78
C ILE A 145 -23.67 -0.84 -9.85
N GLN A 146 -23.14 -2.00 -9.48
CA GLN A 146 -22.59 -2.97 -10.43
C GLN A 146 -23.65 -3.46 -11.43
N ARG A 147 -24.87 -3.73 -10.97
CA ARG A 147 -25.98 -4.14 -11.82
C ARG A 147 -26.33 -3.07 -12.87
N ASP A 148 -26.33 -1.81 -12.47
CA ASP A 148 -26.60 -0.68 -13.36
C ASP A 148 -25.43 -0.37 -14.31
N LEU A 149 -24.20 -0.67 -13.90
CA LEU A 149 -22.98 -0.46 -14.69
C LEU A 149 -22.79 -1.55 -15.77
N ALA A 150 -23.17 -2.80 -15.49
CA ALA A 150 -23.02 -3.94 -16.40
C ALA A 150 -23.54 -3.72 -17.84
N PRO A 151 -24.76 -3.16 -18.07
CA PRO A 151 -25.22 -2.90 -19.44
C PRO A 151 -24.44 -1.78 -20.14
N LEU A 152 -23.89 -0.81 -19.40
CA LEU A 152 -23.09 0.29 -19.94
C LEU A 152 -21.69 -0.21 -20.35
N GLU A 153 -21.06 -1.05 -19.50
CA GLU A 153 -19.78 -1.68 -19.81
C GLU A 153 -19.87 -2.59 -21.03
N LYS A 154 -20.92 -3.41 -21.14
CA LYS A 154 -21.13 -4.29 -22.29
C LYS A 154 -21.19 -3.50 -23.60
N ARG A 155 -21.95 -2.40 -23.61
CA ARG A 155 -22.03 -1.50 -24.77
C ARG A 155 -20.68 -0.85 -25.09
N ASN A 156 -19.93 -0.43 -24.08
CA ASN A 156 -18.59 0.14 -24.26
C ASN A 156 -17.60 -0.88 -24.85
N LEU A 157 -17.59 -2.12 -24.36
CA LEU A 157 -16.72 -3.18 -24.87
C LEU A 157 -17.05 -3.53 -26.32
N ASP A 158 -18.33 -3.63 -26.68
CA ASP A 158 -18.75 -3.89 -28.06
C ASP A 158 -18.31 -2.76 -29.01
N MET A 159 -18.32 -1.51 -28.54
CA MET A 159 -17.84 -0.35 -29.31
C MET A 159 -16.32 -0.31 -29.42
N ALA A 160 -15.59 -0.54 -28.33
CA ALA A 160 -14.13 -0.60 -28.31
C ALA A 160 -13.59 -1.70 -29.23
N ARG A 161 -14.28 -2.86 -29.27
CA ARG A 161 -13.96 -3.96 -30.19
C ARG A 161 -14.14 -3.55 -31.66
N LYS A 162 -15.20 -2.80 -31.99
CA LYS A 162 -15.43 -2.29 -33.35
C LYS A 162 -14.39 -1.25 -33.77
N SER A 163 -13.96 -0.37 -32.87
CA SER A 163 -12.94 0.64 -33.19
C SER A 163 -11.53 0.05 -33.34
N SER A 164 -11.17 -0.94 -32.52
CA SER A 164 -9.86 -1.61 -32.63
C SER A 164 -9.67 -2.30 -33.98
N GLY A 165 -10.73 -2.87 -34.55
CA GLY A 165 -10.66 -3.52 -35.87
C GLY A 165 -10.32 -2.55 -37.01
N GLN A 166 -10.79 -1.30 -36.92
CA GLN A 166 -10.55 -0.30 -37.98
C GLN A 166 -9.08 0.15 -38.02
N THR A 167 -8.41 0.30 -36.87
CA THR A 167 -6.99 0.65 -36.84
C THR A 167 -6.13 -0.46 -37.44
N THR A 168 -6.44 -1.72 -37.13
CA THR A 168 -5.73 -2.87 -37.71
C THR A 168 -5.93 -2.93 -39.22
N VAL A 169 -7.15 -2.74 -39.72
CA VAL A 169 -7.42 -2.70 -41.17
C VAL A 169 -6.63 -1.60 -41.86
N LEU A 170 -6.53 -0.41 -41.27
CA LEU A 170 -5.74 0.69 -41.85
C LEU A 170 -4.26 0.36 -41.92
N THR A 171 -3.70 -0.26 -40.87
CA THR A 171 -2.30 -0.73 -40.87
C THR A 171 -2.05 -1.80 -41.94
N TRP A 172 -2.96 -2.77 -42.10
CA TRP A 172 -2.87 -3.79 -43.15
C TRP A 172 -3.04 -3.20 -44.56
N LEU A 173 -3.90 -2.19 -44.73
CA LEU A 173 -4.09 -1.49 -45.99
C LEU A 173 -2.85 -0.68 -46.37
N GLY A 174 -2.20 -0.02 -45.41
CA GLY A 174 -0.91 0.66 -45.61
C GLY A 174 0.19 -0.32 -46.03
N LEU A 175 0.26 -1.49 -45.40
CA LEU A 175 1.20 -2.55 -45.78
C LEU A 175 0.93 -3.08 -47.20
N GLY A 176 -0.34 -3.29 -47.55
CA GLY A 176 -0.73 -3.72 -48.90
C GLY A 176 -0.40 -2.69 -49.97
N PHE A 177 -0.62 -1.39 -49.69
CA PHE A 177 -0.26 -0.31 -50.61
C PHE A 177 1.25 -0.26 -50.86
N MET A 178 2.07 -0.37 -49.81
CA MET A 178 3.54 -0.40 -49.94
C MET A 178 4.02 -1.61 -50.75
N ALA A 179 3.40 -2.79 -50.57
CA ALA A 179 3.72 -3.99 -51.33
C ALA A 179 3.36 -3.85 -52.83
N VAL A 180 2.20 -3.28 -53.14
CA VAL A 180 1.77 -3.02 -54.53
C VAL A 180 2.68 -1.97 -55.19
N GLN A 181 3.00 -0.89 -54.49
CA GLN A 181 3.93 0.14 -54.96
C GLN A 181 5.29 -0.46 -55.33
N PHE A 182 5.83 -1.33 -54.48
CA PHE A 182 7.09 -2.03 -54.75
C PHE A 182 6.98 -3.00 -55.93
N GLY A 183 5.90 -3.80 -56.00
CA GLY A 183 5.69 -4.76 -57.08
C GLY A 183 5.55 -4.14 -58.46
N ILE A 184 4.84 -3.00 -58.58
CA ILE A 184 4.72 -2.25 -59.83
C ILE A 184 6.09 -1.74 -60.28
N LEU A 185 6.87 -1.13 -59.37
CA LEU A 185 8.21 -0.65 -59.69
C LEU A 185 9.14 -1.79 -60.09
N ALA A 186 9.10 -2.92 -59.38
CA ALA A 186 9.91 -4.10 -59.71
C ALA A 186 9.58 -4.66 -61.11
N ARG A 187 8.28 -4.70 -61.47
CA ARG A 187 7.86 -5.17 -62.80
C ARG A 187 8.30 -4.22 -63.91
N LEU A 188 8.13 -2.89 -63.73
CA LEU A 188 8.56 -1.91 -64.73
C LEU A 188 10.09 -1.89 -64.91
N THR A 189 10.86 -2.05 -63.83
CA THR A 189 12.33 -1.96 -63.85
C THR A 189 13.01 -3.20 -64.44
N TRP A 190 12.36 -4.37 -64.43
CA TRP A 190 12.97 -5.62 -64.91
C TRP A 190 12.48 -6.11 -66.27
N TRP A 191 11.30 -5.67 -66.73
CA TRP A 191 10.70 -6.21 -67.95
C TRP A 191 10.45 -5.18 -69.05
N GLU A 192 10.03 -3.95 -68.74
CA GLU A 192 9.66 -2.96 -69.77
C GLU A 192 10.65 -1.80 -69.94
N TYR A 193 11.38 -1.37 -68.91
CA TYR A 193 12.28 -0.21 -68.99
C TYR A 193 13.63 -0.43 -68.30
N SER A 194 14.71 0.02 -68.93
CA SER A 194 16.05 0.09 -68.32
C SER A 194 16.06 1.07 -67.15
N TRP A 195 16.92 0.82 -66.16
CA TRP A 195 17.02 1.57 -64.90
C TRP A 195 17.17 3.09 -65.08
N ASP A 196 17.79 3.53 -66.18
CA ASP A 196 18.02 4.93 -66.55
C ASP A 196 16.73 5.77 -66.73
N ILE A 197 15.62 5.14 -67.13
CA ILE A 197 14.31 5.82 -67.27
C ILE A 197 13.51 5.80 -65.94
N MET A 198 13.79 4.85 -65.07
CA MET A 198 13.06 4.64 -63.81
C MET A 198 13.62 5.46 -62.63
N GLU A 199 14.85 5.95 -62.74
CA GLU A 199 15.51 6.80 -61.73
C GLU A 199 14.67 8.05 -61.34
N PRO A 200 14.21 8.90 -62.28
CA PRO A 200 13.39 10.06 -61.92
C PRO A 200 12.00 9.66 -61.39
N VAL A 201 11.42 8.57 -61.91
CA VAL A 201 10.06 8.12 -61.54
C VAL A 201 10.02 7.65 -60.09
N THR A 202 11.00 6.83 -59.68
CA THR A 202 11.10 6.34 -58.30
C THR A 202 11.36 7.47 -57.31
N TYR A 203 12.12 8.49 -57.71
CA TYR A 203 12.35 9.69 -56.90
C TYR A 203 11.04 10.46 -56.63
N PHE A 204 10.25 10.73 -57.67
CA PHE A 204 8.96 11.42 -57.52
C PHE A 204 7.95 10.61 -56.71
N VAL A 205 7.91 9.29 -56.91
CA VAL A 205 7.02 8.41 -56.13
C VAL A 205 7.42 8.43 -54.66
N THR A 206 8.71 8.30 -54.33
CA THR A 206 9.20 8.31 -52.95
C THR A 206 8.89 9.64 -52.27
N TYR A 207 9.22 10.75 -52.92
CA TYR A 207 8.96 12.08 -52.40
C TYR A 207 7.45 12.37 -52.27
N GLY A 208 6.65 11.90 -53.23
CA GLY A 208 5.18 11.98 -53.18
C GLY A 208 4.58 11.18 -52.03
N THR A 209 5.05 9.96 -51.79
CA THR A 209 4.60 9.15 -50.63
C THR A 209 5.02 9.78 -49.29
N ALA A 210 6.23 10.32 -49.19
CA ALA A 210 6.69 11.02 -48.00
C ALA A 210 5.86 12.29 -47.74
N MET A 211 5.56 13.06 -48.79
CA MET A 211 4.74 14.26 -48.70
C MET A 211 3.28 13.93 -48.34
N ALA A 212 2.71 12.85 -48.88
CA ALA A 212 1.38 12.39 -48.51
C ALA A 212 1.32 11.89 -47.06
N ALA A 213 2.35 11.17 -46.59
CA ALA A 213 2.47 10.75 -45.20
C ALA A 213 2.57 11.96 -44.26
N TYR A 214 3.35 12.98 -44.64
CA TYR A 214 3.46 14.23 -43.89
C TYR A 214 2.16 15.05 -43.91
N ALA A 215 1.48 15.15 -45.06
CA ALA A 215 0.19 15.82 -45.16
C ALA A 215 -0.88 15.12 -44.31
N TYR A 216 -0.91 13.77 -44.33
CA TYR A 216 -1.77 12.98 -43.46
C TYR A 216 -1.45 13.22 -41.98
N PHE A 217 -0.17 13.28 -41.61
CA PHE A 217 0.27 13.62 -40.26
C PHE A 217 -0.21 15.00 -39.80
N VAL A 218 -0.05 16.03 -40.65
CA VAL A 218 -0.49 17.41 -40.37
C VAL A 218 -2.02 17.50 -40.26
N LEU A 219 -2.76 16.83 -41.14
CA LEU A 219 -4.22 16.81 -41.14
C LEU A 219 -4.77 16.09 -39.90
N THR A 220 -4.12 15.00 -39.49
CA THR A 220 -4.56 14.16 -38.37
C THR A 220 -4.06 14.71 -37.01
N ARG A 221 -3.13 15.68 -37.01
CA ARG A 221 -2.48 16.30 -35.82
C ARG A 221 -2.07 15.27 -34.76
N GLN A 222 -1.42 14.20 -35.18
CA GLN A 222 -0.94 13.15 -34.27
C GLN A 222 0.56 12.95 -34.41
N GLU A 223 1.31 13.52 -33.48
CA GLU A 223 2.60 12.93 -33.11
C GLU A 223 2.35 11.51 -32.62
N TYR A 224 3.11 10.58 -33.17
CA TYR A 224 3.00 9.14 -32.92
C TYR A 224 3.62 8.80 -31.55
N LEU A 225 3.14 9.45 -30.47
CA LEU A 225 3.33 9.01 -29.09
C LEU A 225 2.20 8.03 -28.78
N LEU A 226 2.54 6.75 -28.91
CA LEU A 226 1.62 5.62 -29.02
C LEU A 226 0.63 5.39 -27.83
N PRO A 227 0.83 5.91 -26.60
CA PRO A 227 -0.20 5.88 -25.55
C PRO A 227 -1.05 7.17 -25.45
N ASP A 228 -0.45 8.34 -25.19
CA ASP A 228 -1.20 9.55 -24.81
C ASP A 228 -2.06 10.16 -25.93
N ALA A 229 -1.56 10.17 -27.17
CA ALA A 229 -2.31 10.74 -28.29
C ALA A 229 -3.51 9.85 -28.67
N ARG A 230 -3.38 8.53 -28.43
CA ARG A 230 -4.43 7.55 -28.69
C ARG A 230 -5.54 7.67 -27.65
N ASP A 231 -5.19 7.90 -26.39
CA ASP A 231 -6.14 8.10 -25.29
C ASP A 231 -6.93 9.39 -25.46
N ARG A 232 -6.28 10.49 -25.88
CA ARG A 232 -6.97 11.77 -26.11
C ARG A 232 -7.88 11.75 -27.34
N GLN A 233 -7.47 11.09 -28.43
CA GLN A 233 -8.36 10.87 -29.56
C GLN A 233 -9.49 9.91 -29.22
N PHE A 234 -9.20 8.83 -28.51
CA PHE A 234 -10.21 7.90 -28.02
C PHE A 234 -11.25 8.63 -27.18
N LEU A 235 -10.84 9.53 -26.28
CA LEU A 235 -11.75 10.34 -25.47
C LEU A 235 -12.64 11.26 -26.34
N ASN A 236 -12.06 11.95 -27.31
CA ASN A 236 -12.81 12.82 -28.22
C ASN A 236 -13.79 12.05 -29.12
N PHE A 237 -13.38 10.89 -29.63
CA PHE A 237 -14.25 9.98 -30.37
C PHE A 237 -15.33 9.41 -29.45
N PHE A 238 -14.97 8.95 -28.26
CA PHE A 238 -15.88 8.41 -27.25
C PHE A 238 -16.98 9.40 -26.89
N HIS A 239 -16.65 10.67 -26.61
CA HIS A 239 -17.66 11.70 -26.33
C HIS A 239 -18.56 11.98 -27.55
N LYS A 240 -18.00 12.05 -28.77
CA LYS A 240 -18.81 12.22 -29.99
C LYS A 240 -19.72 11.03 -30.27
N TYR A 241 -19.23 9.82 -30.03
CA TYR A 241 -19.97 8.57 -30.23
C TYR A 241 -21.04 8.37 -29.16
N ALA A 242 -20.72 8.64 -27.90
CA ALA A 242 -21.67 8.60 -26.81
C ALA A 242 -22.83 9.58 -27.04
N LYS A 243 -22.55 10.78 -27.56
CA LYS A 243 -23.56 11.75 -27.99
C LYS A 243 -24.42 11.25 -29.16
N ARG A 244 -23.88 10.44 -30.07
CA ARG A 244 -24.63 9.86 -31.21
C ARG A 244 -25.49 8.66 -30.84
N TYR A 245 -25.03 7.82 -29.91
CA TYR A 245 -25.73 6.60 -29.49
C TYR A 245 -26.56 6.78 -28.20
N GLY A 246 -26.61 7.99 -27.65
CA GLY A 246 -27.35 8.30 -26.42
C GLY A 246 -26.78 7.58 -25.19
N LEU A 247 -25.49 7.23 -25.20
CA LEU A 247 -24.83 6.69 -24.03
C LEU A 247 -24.56 7.84 -23.06
N ASP A 248 -25.22 7.81 -21.90
CA ASP A 248 -25.05 8.82 -20.87
C ASP A 248 -23.70 8.62 -20.17
N VAL A 249 -22.67 9.30 -20.68
CA VAL A 249 -21.30 9.25 -20.15
C VAL A 249 -21.23 9.86 -18.75
N GLU A 250 -22.03 10.89 -18.48
CA GLU A 250 -22.11 11.48 -17.15
C GLU A 250 -22.64 10.44 -16.17
N LYS A 251 -23.76 9.77 -16.48
CA LYS A 251 -24.29 8.70 -15.64
C LYS A 251 -23.28 7.57 -15.41
N TYR A 252 -22.55 7.15 -16.45
CA TYR A 252 -21.49 6.14 -16.29
C TYR A 252 -20.37 6.61 -15.37
N ASN A 253 -19.89 7.84 -15.53
CA ASN A 253 -18.83 8.40 -14.69
C ASN A 253 -19.29 8.58 -13.23
N THR A 254 -20.53 9.05 -13.04
CA THR A 254 -21.15 9.18 -11.71
C THR A 254 -21.26 7.81 -11.03
N LEU A 255 -21.78 6.79 -11.73
CA LEU A 255 -21.87 5.42 -11.17
C LEU A 255 -20.48 4.85 -10.85
N GLN A 256 -19.48 5.11 -11.69
CA GLN A 256 -18.11 4.67 -11.44
C GLN A 256 -17.48 5.40 -10.23
N GLN A 257 -17.76 6.69 -10.08
CA GLN A 257 -17.31 7.49 -8.95
C GLN A 257 -17.98 7.01 -7.66
N GLU A 258 -19.29 6.78 -7.67
CA GLU A 258 -20.06 6.22 -6.56
C GLU A 258 -19.55 4.84 -6.16
N ARG A 259 -19.32 3.95 -7.13
CA ARG A 259 -18.70 2.64 -6.89
C ARG A 259 -17.37 2.79 -6.14
N SER A 260 -16.49 3.65 -6.65
CA SER A 260 -15.16 3.84 -6.06
C SER A 260 -15.21 4.46 -4.66
N ALA A 261 -16.20 5.32 -4.40
CA ALA A 261 -16.42 5.93 -3.09
C ALA A 261 -16.94 4.89 -2.08
N VAL A 262 -17.90 4.04 -2.48
CA VAL A 262 -18.44 2.94 -1.67
C VAL A 262 -17.36 1.91 -1.37
N GLU A 263 -16.54 1.54 -2.36
CA GLU A 263 -15.39 0.64 -2.17
C GLU A 263 -14.37 1.22 -1.17
N ALA A 264 -14.06 2.52 -1.27
CA ALA A 264 -13.16 3.18 -0.33
C ALA A 264 -13.72 3.25 1.09
N GLU A 265 -15.02 3.50 1.24
CA GLU A 265 -15.69 3.50 2.54
C GLU A 265 -15.71 2.09 3.17
N LEU A 266 -15.92 1.05 2.37
CA LEU A 266 -15.88 -0.34 2.82
C LEU A 266 -14.48 -0.76 3.26
N LEU A 267 -13.44 -0.35 2.52
CA LEU A 267 -12.05 -0.60 2.91
C LEU A 267 -11.69 0.09 4.23
N ARG A 268 -12.15 1.32 4.44
CA ARG A 268 -11.98 2.03 5.71
C ARG A 268 -12.69 1.33 6.86
N LEU A 269 -13.89 0.83 6.62
CA LEU A 269 -14.66 0.09 7.61
C LEU A 269 -13.99 -1.25 7.98
N ARG A 270 -13.26 -1.88 7.05
CA ARG A 270 -12.60 -3.17 7.28
C ARG A 270 -11.20 -3.06 7.90
N ASP A 271 -10.68 -1.84 8.13
CA ASP A 271 -9.33 -1.64 8.65
C ASP A 271 -9.23 -2.11 10.12
N PRO A 272 -8.45 -3.18 10.42
CA PRO A 272 -8.37 -3.76 11.76
C PRO A 272 -7.70 -2.84 12.80
N LEU A 273 -6.95 -1.83 12.34
CA LEU A 273 -6.34 -0.84 13.23
C LEU A 273 -7.35 0.23 13.69
N GLN A 274 -8.45 0.42 12.93
CA GLN A 274 -9.50 1.38 13.24
C GLN A 274 -10.75 0.71 13.86
N LEU A 275 -10.97 -0.58 13.60
CA LEU A 275 -12.09 -1.34 14.13
C LEU A 275 -11.60 -2.53 14.96
N LYS A 276 -11.82 -2.46 16.28
CA LYS A 276 -11.74 -3.58 17.23
C LYS A 276 -12.89 -4.59 17.02
N LEU A 277 -13.30 -4.85 15.78
CA LEU A 277 -14.14 -6.01 15.49
C LEU A 277 -13.28 -7.24 15.79
N ALA A 278 -13.81 -8.15 16.62
CA ALA A 278 -13.17 -9.45 16.81
C ALA A 278 -12.90 -10.07 15.43
N PRO A 279 -11.74 -10.74 15.22
CA PRO A 279 -11.42 -11.41 13.96
C PRO A 279 -12.28 -12.68 13.81
N LYS A 280 -13.59 -12.50 13.72
CA LYS A 280 -14.55 -13.53 13.35
C LYS A 280 -14.95 -13.24 11.92
N THR A 281 -14.60 -14.16 11.04
CA THR A 281 -15.03 -14.21 9.62
C THR A 281 -14.18 -13.42 8.63
N LEU A 282 -12.85 -13.54 8.71
CA LEU A 282 -11.97 -13.30 7.55
C LEU A 282 -11.94 -14.50 6.57
N GLU A 283 -12.76 -15.53 6.77
CA GLU A 283 -12.92 -16.71 5.90
C GLU A 283 -14.06 -16.58 4.86
N ALA A 284 -14.37 -15.38 4.39
CA ALA A 284 -15.00 -15.27 3.07
C ALA A 284 -13.88 -15.03 2.08
N PRO A 285 -13.52 -16.02 1.23
CA PRO A 285 -12.63 -15.76 0.11
C PRO A 285 -13.26 -14.62 -0.70
N LEU A 286 -12.51 -13.54 -0.92
CA LEU A 286 -12.78 -12.68 -2.08
C LEU A 286 -12.95 -13.63 -3.28
N PRO A 287 -14.04 -13.56 -4.05
CA PRO A 287 -14.14 -14.34 -5.27
C PRO A 287 -12.88 -14.07 -6.08
N ALA A 288 -12.13 -15.14 -6.35
CA ALA A 288 -10.77 -15.14 -6.85
C ALA A 288 -10.65 -14.71 -8.33
N ASP A 289 -11.57 -13.88 -8.81
CA ASP A 289 -11.62 -13.30 -10.15
C ASP A 289 -11.83 -11.79 -10.05
N PHE A 290 -10.89 -11.09 -9.42
CA PHE A 290 -10.79 -9.64 -9.59
C PHE A 290 -9.45 -9.34 -10.28
N PRO A 291 -9.45 -9.03 -11.59
CA PRO A 291 -8.23 -8.62 -12.27
C PRO A 291 -7.69 -7.37 -11.59
N ARG A 292 -6.51 -7.49 -10.97
CA ARG A 292 -5.75 -6.38 -10.39
C ARG A 292 -5.25 -5.38 -11.44
N ASP A 293 -5.57 -5.60 -12.72
CA ASP A 293 -5.10 -4.85 -13.87
C ASP A 293 -6.20 -4.11 -14.66
N ILE A 294 -7.19 -3.52 -13.97
CA ILE A 294 -8.07 -2.51 -14.61
C ILE A 294 -7.99 -1.18 -13.85
N LEU A 295 -6.77 -0.77 -13.52
CA LEU A 295 -6.45 0.64 -13.39
C LEU A 295 -6.26 1.19 -14.81
N SER A 296 -7.37 1.61 -15.44
CA SER A 296 -7.30 2.38 -16.68
C SER A 296 -6.32 3.56 -16.49
N PRO A 297 -5.44 3.86 -17.46
CA PRO A 297 -4.53 5.02 -17.41
C PRO A 297 -5.26 6.33 -17.07
N VAL A 298 -6.54 6.41 -17.44
CA VAL A 298 -7.49 7.52 -17.22
C VAL A 298 -7.58 8.01 -15.77
N ARG A 299 -7.37 7.17 -14.74
CA ARG A 299 -7.48 7.59 -13.33
C ARG A 299 -6.24 8.32 -12.81
N ARG A 300 -5.06 8.13 -13.42
CA ARG A 300 -3.82 8.82 -13.00
C ARG A 300 -3.85 10.32 -13.29
N GLU A 301 -4.64 10.72 -14.28
CA GLU A 301 -4.69 12.11 -14.75
C GLU A 301 -5.83 12.91 -14.09
N LEU A 302 -6.94 12.26 -13.75
CA LEU A 302 -8.08 12.90 -13.07
C LEU A 302 -7.85 13.21 -11.58
N LEU A 303 -6.77 12.68 -10.97
CA LEU A 303 -6.40 12.94 -9.57
C LEU A 303 -5.28 13.97 -9.40
N SER A 304 -4.83 14.63 -10.48
CA SER A 304 -3.85 15.71 -10.37
C SER A 304 -4.57 17.07 -10.27
N PRO A 305 -4.63 17.72 -9.10
CA PRO A 305 -5.19 19.06 -8.98
C PRO A 305 -4.32 20.06 -9.76
N GLY A 306 -5.00 20.96 -10.47
CA GLY A 306 -4.47 21.89 -11.46
C GLY A 306 -3.08 22.45 -11.18
N LYS A 307 -2.16 22.23 -12.14
CA LYS A 307 -1.04 23.14 -12.36
C LYS A 307 -1.46 24.13 -13.43
N GLN A 308 -2.15 25.16 -12.96
CA GLN A 308 -2.50 26.35 -13.72
C GLN A 308 -1.20 27.01 -14.20
N ALA A 309 -1.26 27.53 -15.41
CA ALA A 309 -0.20 28.18 -16.12
C ALA A 309 0.47 29.28 -15.28
N ASP A 310 1.80 29.34 -15.35
CA ASP A 310 2.52 30.59 -15.22
C ASP A 310 3.59 30.66 -16.31
N THR A 311 3.19 31.28 -17.41
CA THR A 311 4.09 31.86 -18.42
C THR A 311 4.48 33.25 -17.93
N GLY A 312 5.77 33.49 -17.69
CA GLY A 312 6.27 34.80 -17.28
C GLY A 312 7.77 34.95 -17.45
N SER A 313 8.16 35.39 -18.66
CA SER A 313 9.34 36.18 -19.03
C SER A 313 10.74 35.81 -18.49
N GLY A 314 11.58 35.38 -19.44
CA GLY A 314 13.03 35.53 -19.46
C GLY A 314 13.50 35.45 -20.91
#